data_AF-A0A956HT45-F1
#
_entry.id   AF-A0A956HT45-F1
#
_cell.length_a   1.000
_cell.length_b   1.000
_cell.length_c   1.000
_cell.angle_alpha   90.00
_cell.angle_beta   90.00
_cell.angle_gamma   90.00
#
_symmetry.space_group_name_H-M   'P 1'
#
loop_
_entity.id
_entity.type
_entity.pdbx_description
1 polymer ?
#
loop_
_entity_poly.entity_id
_entity_poly.type
_entity_poly.pdbx_seq_one_letter_code
_entity_poly.pdbx_strand_id
1 'polypeptide(L)'
;MTIDLEAILDSGADGVHGDAGDYVVAADYFVGEGRPAEAAAALDRAYGLDLDDATIAAQRRDLLERMTVVEHGLVFRYVPAGTFLMGSTTGEPDERPVHAVRLGAYWICDVPIRWSAFCALLDWDPPPRSAPRNVAEDPEWEERRFYLHQANKIRMQYCESRTQQAGDWHSHDPSLTWRAGDGPLQSGAALFGEPARDDPSRPWTYDRKPMVCVGWPEAEVLAQRMSNARVRYELPSEAEWEKAA
;
A
#
# COMPACT_ATOMS: atom_id res chain seq x y z
N MET A 1 4.25 18.60 -34.88
CA MET A 1 4.03 19.75 -33.99
C MET A 1 3.91 19.15 -32.61
N THR A 2 4.82 19.44 -31.68
CA THR A 2 4.79 18.81 -30.36
C THR A 2 3.61 19.36 -29.57
N ILE A 3 2.74 18.49 -29.04
CA ILE A 3 1.64 18.88 -28.16
C ILE A 3 2.24 19.57 -26.92
N ASP A 4 1.66 20.69 -26.50
CA ASP A 4 2.11 21.36 -25.28
C ASP A 4 1.70 20.58 -24.01
N LEU A 5 2.40 20.82 -22.90
CA LEU A 5 2.17 20.09 -21.66
C LEU A 5 0.76 20.29 -21.07
N GLU A 6 0.23 21.50 -21.06
CA GLU A 6 -1.12 21.77 -20.55
C GLU A 6 -2.17 21.02 -21.36
N ALA A 7 -2.04 21.03 -22.70
CA ALA A 7 -2.90 20.26 -23.58
C ALA A 7 -2.83 18.76 -23.28
N ILE A 8 -1.64 18.21 -23.00
CA ILE A 8 -1.49 16.80 -22.58
C ILE A 8 -2.22 16.55 -21.26
N LEU A 9 -2.00 17.41 -20.26
CA LEU A 9 -2.55 17.23 -18.93
C LEU A 9 -4.07 17.38 -18.88
N ASP A 10 -4.68 18.17 -19.76
CA ASP A 10 -6.14 18.34 -19.87
C ASP A 10 -6.80 17.30 -20.78
N SER A 11 -6.05 16.63 -21.65
CA SER A 11 -6.60 15.77 -22.71
C SER A 11 -7.48 14.62 -22.25
N GLY A 12 -7.33 14.15 -21.00
CA GLY A 12 -8.16 13.07 -20.43
C GLY A 12 -9.52 13.53 -19.91
N ALA A 13 -9.80 14.84 -19.86
CA ALA A 13 -11.05 15.39 -19.32
C ALA A 13 -12.29 14.94 -20.10
N ASP A 14 -12.14 14.73 -21.41
CA ASP A 14 -13.23 14.32 -22.29
C ASP A 14 -13.23 12.80 -22.58
N GLY A 15 -12.43 12.01 -21.83
CA GLY A 15 -12.34 10.57 -22.00
C GLY A 15 -11.32 10.12 -23.05
N VAL A 16 -11.71 9.22 -23.95
CA VAL A 16 -10.81 8.56 -24.91
C VAL A 16 -10.89 9.25 -26.28
N HIS A 17 -10.26 10.43 -26.38
CA HIS A 17 -10.23 11.26 -27.59
C HIS A 17 -8.80 11.71 -27.92
N GLY A 18 -8.44 11.63 -29.20
CA GLY A 18 -7.10 11.97 -29.71
C GLY A 18 -6.42 10.79 -30.39
N ASP A 19 -5.21 11.02 -30.91
CA ASP A 19 -4.36 9.99 -31.50
C ASP A 19 -3.21 9.64 -30.54
N ALA A 20 -3.05 8.35 -30.21
CA ALA A 20 -2.01 7.92 -29.28
C ALA A 20 -0.59 8.22 -29.81
N GLY A 21 -0.39 8.18 -31.13
CA GLY A 21 0.89 8.45 -31.78
C GLY A 21 1.39 9.88 -31.56
N ASP A 22 0.49 10.87 -31.56
CA ASP A 22 0.86 12.26 -31.28
C ASP A 22 1.45 12.41 -29.86
N TYR A 23 0.93 11.68 -28.88
CA TYR A 23 1.44 11.69 -27.51
C TYR A 23 2.76 10.91 -27.36
N VAL A 24 2.97 9.85 -28.15
CA VAL A 24 4.27 9.17 -28.22
C VAL A 24 5.34 10.11 -28.77
N VAL A 25 5.04 10.85 -29.85
CA VAL A 25 5.95 11.86 -30.40
C VAL A 25 6.28 12.95 -29.37
N ALA A 26 5.28 13.41 -28.62
CA ALA A 26 5.50 14.36 -27.53
C ALA A 26 6.38 13.78 -26.41
N ALA A 27 6.15 12.51 -26.04
CA ALA A 27 6.95 11.83 -25.03
C ALA A 27 8.42 11.70 -25.46
N ASP A 28 8.69 11.27 -26.69
CA ASP A 28 10.04 11.14 -27.24
C ASP A 28 10.78 12.49 -27.25
N TYR A 29 10.07 13.57 -27.59
CA TYR A 29 10.60 14.93 -27.48
C TYR A 29 11.00 15.27 -26.04
N PHE A 30 10.11 15.05 -25.06
CA PHE A 30 10.42 15.34 -23.65
C PHE A 30 11.54 14.47 -23.10
N VAL A 31 11.65 13.21 -23.52
CA VAL A 31 12.79 12.36 -23.19
C VAL A 31 14.09 12.96 -23.73
N GLY A 32 14.11 13.42 -24.98
CA GLY A 32 15.27 14.08 -25.60
C GLY A 32 15.70 15.36 -24.88
N GLU A 33 14.74 16.10 -24.32
CA GLU A 33 14.97 17.33 -23.54
C GLU A 33 15.31 17.08 -22.06
N GLY A 34 15.38 15.82 -21.61
CA GLY A 34 15.65 15.49 -20.20
C GLY A 34 14.49 15.86 -19.26
N ARG A 35 13.26 15.78 -19.75
CA ARG A 35 12.00 16.14 -19.06
C ARG A 35 11.13 14.89 -18.81
N PRO A 36 11.56 13.99 -17.91
CA PRO A 36 10.93 12.67 -17.76
C PRO A 36 9.50 12.73 -17.18
N ALA A 37 9.15 13.75 -16.39
CA ALA A 37 7.82 13.88 -15.81
C ALA A 37 6.77 14.18 -16.89
N GLU A 38 7.11 15.06 -17.84
CA GLU A 38 6.27 15.40 -18.98
C GLU A 38 6.20 14.26 -19.99
N ALA A 39 7.32 13.56 -20.23
CA ALA A 39 7.31 12.34 -21.04
C ALA A 39 6.39 11.27 -20.44
N ALA A 40 6.40 11.11 -19.12
CA ALA A 40 5.55 10.15 -18.43
C ALA A 40 4.07 10.53 -18.53
N ALA A 41 3.71 11.81 -18.41
CA ALA A 41 2.33 12.28 -18.61
C ALA A 41 1.85 12.02 -20.04
N ALA A 42 2.70 12.26 -21.04
CA ALA A 42 2.39 11.99 -22.44
C ALA A 42 2.20 10.48 -22.71
N LEU A 43 3.10 9.62 -22.21
CA LEU A 43 2.97 8.16 -22.37
C LEU A 43 1.78 7.58 -21.60
N ASP A 44 1.45 8.15 -20.43
CA ASP A 44 0.25 7.79 -19.68
C ASP A 44 -1.00 8.06 -20.50
N ARG A 45 -1.05 9.24 -21.14
CA ARG A 45 -2.15 9.58 -22.04
C ARG A 45 -2.20 8.67 -23.26
N ALA A 46 -1.06 8.42 -23.92
CA ALA A 46 -0.98 7.52 -25.07
C ALA A 46 -1.52 6.12 -24.72
N TYR A 47 -1.10 5.58 -23.57
CA TYR A 47 -1.56 4.28 -23.07
C TYR A 47 -3.06 4.26 -22.78
N GLY A 48 -3.61 5.33 -22.18
CA GLY A 48 -5.05 5.45 -21.96
C GLY A 48 -5.89 5.59 -23.24
N LEU A 49 -5.26 5.92 -24.38
CA LEU A 49 -5.91 5.98 -25.70
C LEU A 49 -5.84 4.65 -26.45
N ASP A 50 -4.76 3.89 -26.28
CA ASP A 50 -4.55 2.59 -26.89
C ASP A 50 -3.92 1.60 -25.90
N LEU A 51 -4.78 0.91 -25.15
CA LEU A 51 -4.39 -0.04 -24.10
C LEU A 51 -3.76 -1.32 -24.65
N ASP A 52 -4.04 -1.66 -25.91
CA ASP A 52 -3.60 -2.90 -26.55
C ASP A 52 -2.25 -2.75 -27.28
N ASP A 53 -1.76 -1.51 -27.47
CA ASP A 53 -0.44 -1.27 -28.05
C ASP A 53 0.68 -1.66 -27.07
N ALA A 54 1.29 -2.81 -27.33
CA ALA A 54 2.38 -3.35 -26.53
C ALA A 54 3.65 -2.48 -26.53
N THR A 55 3.86 -1.65 -27.56
CA THR A 55 5.02 -0.75 -27.66
C THR A 55 4.82 0.44 -26.72
N ILE A 56 3.63 1.06 -26.77
CA ILE A 56 3.26 2.15 -25.86
C ILE A 56 3.29 1.65 -24.41
N ALA A 57 2.70 0.49 -24.13
CA ALA A 57 2.71 -0.11 -22.80
C ALA A 57 4.14 -0.38 -22.29
N ALA A 58 5.03 -0.91 -23.15
CA ALA A 58 6.42 -1.16 -22.79
C ALA A 58 7.19 0.15 -22.54
N GLN A 59 7.04 1.13 -23.42
CA GLN A 59 7.73 2.42 -23.30
C GLN A 59 7.29 3.16 -22.02
N ARG A 60 5.98 3.20 -21.73
CA ARG A 60 5.42 3.74 -20.50
C ARG A 60 5.99 3.02 -19.29
N ARG A 61 5.87 1.68 -19.22
CA ARG A 61 6.38 0.88 -18.10
C ARG A 61 7.85 1.13 -17.85
N ASP A 62 8.69 1.10 -18.89
CA ASP A 62 10.13 1.24 -18.75
C ASP A 62 10.51 2.64 -18.25
N LEU A 63 9.78 3.69 -18.63
CA LEU A 63 9.97 5.03 -18.09
C LEU A 63 9.53 5.13 -16.62
N LEU A 64 8.35 4.62 -16.27
CA LEU A 64 7.83 4.65 -14.89
C LEU A 64 8.71 3.82 -13.94
N GLU A 65 9.26 2.70 -14.40
CA GLU A 65 10.19 1.88 -13.61
C GLU A 65 11.45 2.67 -13.24
N ARG A 66 12.01 3.46 -14.18
CA ARG A 66 13.16 4.34 -13.91
C ARG A 66 12.86 5.46 -12.91
N MET A 67 11.58 5.80 -12.72
CA MET A 67 11.11 6.83 -11.79
C MET A 67 10.67 6.24 -10.44
N THR A 68 10.79 4.93 -10.25
CA THR A 68 10.48 4.26 -9.00
C THR A 68 11.45 4.70 -7.90
N VAL A 69 10.90 4.99 -6.71
CA VAL A 69 11.68 5.39 -5.53
C VAL A 69 11.62 4.26 -4.51
N VAL A 70 12.78 3.93 -3.92
CA VAL A 70 12.86 2.99 -2.81
C VAL A 70 13.34 3.75 -1.57
N GLU A 71 12.43 3.97 -0.63
CA GLU A 71 12.69 4.65 0.64
C GLU A 71 12.04 3.88 1.77
N HIS A 72 12.64 3.91 2.96
CA HIS A 72 12.13 3.20 4.14
C HIS A 72 11.94 1.67 3.95
N GLY A 73 12.60 1.07 2.95
CA GLY A 73 12.41 -0.33 2.58
C GLY A 73 11.08 -0.61 1.85
N LEU A 74 10.40 0.45 1.40
CA LEU A 74 9.16 0.42 0.62
C LEU A 74 9.46 0.85 -0.82
N VAL A 75 8.68 0.33 -1.76
CA VAL A 75 8.77 0.69 -3.18
C VAL A 75 7.62 1.63 -3.50
N PHE A 76 7.92 2.81 -4.03
CA PHE A 76 6.94 3.79 -4.45
C PHE A 76 6.97 3.96 -5.97
N ARG A 77 5.83 3.75 -6.62
CA ARG A 77 5.63 3.88 -8.07
C ARG A 77 5.22 5.30 -8.40
N TYR A 78 5.83 5.84 -9.44
CA TYR A 78 5.48 7.16 -9.97
C TYR A 78 4.15 7.09 -10.71
N VAL A 79 3.21 7.95 -10.33
CA VAL A 79 1.95 8.16 -11.03
C VAL A 79 2.03 9.51 -11.77
N PRO A 80 1.94 9.52 -13.10
CA PRO A 80 2.08 10.75 -13.88
C PRO A 80 0.99 11.78 -13.59
N ALA A 81 1.31 13.05 -13.76
CA ALA A 81 0.33 14.15 -13.73
C ALA A 81 -0.64 14.01 -14.91
N GLY A 82 -1.87 14.49 -14.73
CA GLY A 82 -2.86 14.54 -15.80
C GLY A 82 -4.28 14.36 -15.30
N THR A 83 -5.22 14.53 -16.23
CA THR A 83 -6.65 14.39 -16.00
C THR A 83 -7.13 13.00 -16.36
N PHE A 84 -8.00 12.43 -15.54
CA PHE A 84 -8.70 11.17 -15.81
C PHE A 84 -10.19 11.30 -15.46
N LEU A 85 -11.00 10.35 -15.93
CA LEU A 85 -12.40 10.25 -15.56
C LEU A 85 -12.53 9.37 -14.31
N MET A 86 -12.96 9.97 -13.20
CA MET A 86 -13.18 9.31 -11.91
C MET A 86 -14.66 8.96 -11.72
N GLY A 87 -14.94 7.84 -11.07
CA GLY A 87 -16.27 7.35 -10.77
C GLY A 87 -16.81 6.35 -11.79
N SER A 88 -18.09 6.00 -11.65
CA SER A 88 -18.72 4.91 -12.40
C SER A 88 -20.09 5.30 -12.95
N THR A 89 -20.47 4.74 -14.11
CA THR A 89 -21.84 4.88 -14.65
C THR A 89 -22.78 3.77 -14.15
N THR A 90 -22.21 2.61 -13.81
CA THR A 90 -22.93 1.41 -13.38
C THR A 90 -22.75 1.10 -11.89
N GLY A 91 -21.93 1.88 -11.20
CA GLY A 91 -21.59 1.75 -9.79
C GLY A 91 -22.72 2.07 -8.83
N GLU A 92 -22.44 2.05 -7.53
CA GLU A 92 -23.38 2.46 -6.49
C GLU A 92 -23.73 3.97 -6.60
N PRO A 93 -24.81 4.45 -5.97
CA PRO A 93 -25.25 5.85 -6.12
C PRO A 93 -24.21 6.90 -5.73
N ASP A 94 -23.32 6.60 -4.80
CA ASP A 94 -22.23 7.44 -4.33
C ASP A 94 -20.97 7.38 -5.23
N GLU A 95 -20.87 6.40 -6.13
CA GLU A 95 -19.81 6.31 -7.15
C GLU A 95 -20.14 7.11 -8.42
N ARG A 96 -21.33 7.73 -8.49
CA ARG A 96 -21.84 8.48 -9.64
C ARG A 96 -21.84 9.99 -9.36
N PRO A 97 -21.68 10.85 -10.38
CA PRO A 97 -21.42 10.53 -11.79
C PRO A 97 -19.92 10.38 -12.08
N VAL A 98 -19.63 9.81 -13.25
CA VAL A 98 -18.29 9.96 -13.85
C VAL A 98 -17.99 11.45 -14.08
N HIS A 99 -16.83 11.91 -13.64
CA HIS A 99 -16.40 13.31 -13.78
C HIS A 99 -14.89 13.43 -13.94
N ALA A 100 -14.43 14.50 -14.59
CA ALA A 100 -13.02 14.75 -14.82
C ALA A 100 -12.30 15.22 -13.54
N VAL A 101 -11.16 14.61 -13.23
CA VAL A 101 -10.30 15.00 -12.10
C VAL A 101 -8.87 15.17 -12.59
N ARG A 102 -8.30 16.37 -12.35
CA ARG A 102 -6.92 16.71 -12.69
C ARG A 102 -6.03 16.58 -11.45
N LEU A 103 -5.01 15.74 -11.54
CA LEU A 103 -4.01 15.54 -10.47
C LEU A 103 -2.61 15.93 -10.93
N GLY A 104 -1.81 16.41 -9.98
CA GLY A 104 -0.36 16.48 -10.14
C GLY A 104 0.26 15.08 -10.15
N ALA A 105 1.56 15.01 -10.43
CA ALA A 105 2.30 13.76 -10.30
C ALA A 105 2.61 13.48 -8.83
N TYR A 106 2.62 12.21 -8.46
CA TYR A 106 2.94 11.76 -7.11
C TYR A 106 3.54 10.36 -7.14
N TRP A 107 3.94 9.87 -5.97
CA TRP A 107 4.41 8.51 -5.79
C TRP A 107 3.50 7.78 -4.81
N ILE A 108 3.16 6.52 -5.09
CA ILE A 108 2.32 5.69 -4.24
C ILE A 108 2.98 4.34 -3.97
N CYS A 109 2.79 3.80 -2.76
CA CYS A 109 3.37 2.51 -2.38
C CYS A 109 2.80 1.39 -3.27
N ASP A 110 3.67 0.53 -3.80
CA ASP A 110 3.29 -0.51 -4.79
C ASP A 110 2.46 -1.66 -4.19
N VAL A 111 2.53 -1.81 -2.87
CA VAL A 111 1.76 -2.78 -2.09
C VAL A 111 1.22 -2.15 -0.81
N PRO A 112 0.13 -2.68 -0.23
CA PRO A 112 -0.27 -2.33 1.12
C PRO A 112 0.86 -2.58 2.13
N ILE A 113 0.96 -1.71 3.15
CA ILE A 113 2.03 -1.80 4.16
C ILE A 113 1.97 -3.15 4.87
N ARG A 114 3.08 -3.87 4.84
CA ARG A 114 3.24 -5.18 5.49
C ARG A 114 3.29 -5.05 7.01
N TRP A 115 2.85 -6.07 7.75
CA TRP A 115 2.90 -6.05 9.21
C TRP A 115 4.31 -5.79 9.76
N SER A 116 5.31 -6.52 9.24
CA SER A 116 6.72 -6.32 9.63
C SER A 116 7.23 -4.90 9.36
N ALA A 117 6.87 -4.31 8.21
CA ALA A 117 7.27 -2.96 7.85
C ALA A 117 6.62 -1.93 8.78
N PHE A 118 5.32 -2.06 9.06
CA PHE A 118 4.61 -1.20 10.01
C PHE A 118 5.31 -1.16 11.38
N CYS A 119 5.64 -2.34 11.94
CA CYS A 119 6.34 -2.42 13.22
C CYS A 119 7.73 -1.79 13.16
N ALA A 120 8.50 -2.04 12.10
CA ALA A 120 9.84 -1.47 11.94
C ALA A 120 9.81 0.07 11.85
N LEU A 121 8.85 0.62 11.10
CA LEU A 121 8.75 2.07 10.86
C LEU A 121 8.30 2.86 12.10
N LEU A 122 7.45 2.25 12.93
CA LEU A 122 7.01 2.85 14.20
C LEU A 122 7.92 2.53 15.39
N ASP A 123 9.03 1.82 15.20
CA ASP A 123 9.91 1.34 16.28
C ASP A 123 9.18 0.47 17.33
N TRP A 124 8.34 -0.43 16.84
CA TRP A 124 7.68 -1.45 17.65
C TRP A 124 8.54 -2.70 17.74
N ASP A 125 8.23 -3.57 18.69
CA ASP A 125 8.70 -4.95 18.65
C ASP A 125 8.22 -5.63 17.37
N PRO A 126 9.06 -6.47 16.74
CA PRO A 126 8.66 -7.18 15.53
C PRO A 126 7.46 -8.10 15.80
N PRO A 127 6.72 -8.48 14.74
CA PRO A 127 5.71 -9.52 14.84
C PRO A 127 6.28 -10.81 15.45
N PRO A 128 5.50 -11.55 16.25
CA PRO A 128 4.08 -11.33 16.55
C PRO A 128 3.79 -10.31 17.66
N ARG A 129 4.79 -9.96 18.49
CA ARG A 129 4.58 -9.14 19.70
C ARG A 129 3.97 -7.78 19.37
N SER A 130 4.50 -7.13 18.33
CA SER A 130 3.88 -5.95 17.68
C SER A 130 3.36 -4.93 18.69
N ALA A 131 4.25 -4.47 19.56
CA ALA A 131 3.95 -3.52 20.62
C ALA A 131 5.01 -2.42 20.67
N PRO A 132 4.65 -1.18 21.03
CA PRO A 132 5.62 -0.11 21.16
C PRO A 132 6.63 -0.42 22.28
N ARG A 133 7.92 -0.14 22.05
CA ARG A 133 9.01 -0.51 22.98
C ARG A 133 9.09 0.35 24.24
N ASN A 134 8.71 1.63 24.15
CA ASN A 134 8.94 2.64 25.18
C ASN A 134 7.64 3.34 25.58
N VAL A 135 6.68 2.60 26.12
CA VAL A 135 5.40 3.19 26.55
C VAL A 135 5.50 3.62 28.01
N ALA A 136 5.17 4.88 28.31
CA ALA A 136 5.03 5.35 29.68
C ALA A 136 3.86 4.63 30.37
N GLU A 137 4.04 4.28 31.64
CA GLU A 137 2.95 3.71 32.45
C GLU A 137 1.90 4.79 32.72
N ASP A 138 0.81 4.77 31.93
CA ASP A 138 -0.35 5.64 32.05
C ASP A 138 -1.62 4.75 32.12
N PRO A 139 -2.62 5.04 32.98
CA PRO A 139 -3.91 4.36 32.97
C PRO A 139 -4.55 4.18 31.58
N GLU A 140 -4.41 5.14 30.66
CA GLU A 140 -4.91 5.00 29.28
C GLU A 140 -4.20 3.87 28.49
N TRP A 141 -2.95 3.56 28.86
CA TRP A 141 -2.20 2.45 28.28
C TRP A 141 -2.79 1.09 28.67
N GLU A 142 -3.39 0.95 29.86
CA GLU A 142 -4.00 -0.33 30.26
C GLU A 142 -5.23 -0.70 29.44
N GLU A 143 -5.96 0.29 28.95
CA GLU A 143 -7.07 0.08 28.03
C GLU A 143 -6.52 -0.19 26.61
N ARG A 144 -5.58 0.63 26.13
CA ARG A 144 -4.95 0.46 24.80
C ARG A 144 -4.24 -0.89 24.65
N ARG A 145 -3.57 -1.40 25.70
CA ARG A 145 -2.89 -2.71 25.66
C ARG A 145 -3.88 -3.84 25.39
N PHE A 146 -5.11 -3.75 25.90
CA PHE A 146 -6.14 -4.76 25.65
C PHE A 146 -6.55 -4.76 24.18
N TYR A 147 -6.87 -3.59 23.62
CA TYR A 147 -7.20 -3.46 22.20
C TYR A 147 -6.07 -3.90 21.28
N LEU A 148 -4.83 -3.51 21.60
CA LEU A 148 -3.64 -3.93 20.87
C LEU A 148 -3.46 -5.46 20.91
N HIS A 149 -3.63 -6.07 22.08
CA HIS A 149 -3.59 -7.53 22.23
C HIS A 149 -4.65 -8.22 21.36
N GLN A 150 -5.88 -7.71 21.37
CA GLN A 150 -6.97 -8.25 20.56
C GLN A 150 -6.72 -8.08 19.05
N ALA A 151 -6.20 -6.93 18.62
CA ALA A 151 -5.79 -6.71 17.23
C ALA A 151 -4.65 -7.65 16.80
N ASN A 152 -3.65 -7.85 17.67
CA ASN A 152 -2.53 -8.76 17.39
C ASN A 152 -2.98 -10.21 17.23
N LYS A 153 -4.02 -10.66 17.94
CA LYS A 153 -4.62 -11.98 17.71
C LYS A 153 -5.18 -12.15 16.30
N ILE A 154 -5.91 -11.14 15.80
CA ILE A 154 -6.43 -11.15 14.42
C ILE A 154 -5.28 -11.13 13.41
N ARG A 155 -4.26 -10.29 13.65
CA ARG A 155 -3.08 -10.17 12.78
C ARG A 155 -2.28 -11.47 12.72
N MET A 156 -2.10 -12.18 13.84
CA MET A 156 -1.41 -13.47 13.86
C MET A 156 -2.10 -14.49 12.94
N GLN A 157 -3.43 -14.57 13.01
CA GLN A 157 -4.20 -15.49 12.17
C GLN A 157 -4.19 -15.07 10.68
N TYR A 158 -4.42 -13.79 10.39
CA TYR A 158 -4.51 -13.29 9.02
C TYR A 158 -3.16 -13.26 8.30
N CYS A 159 -2.11 -12.80 9.00
CA CYS A 159 -0.82 -12.55 8.39
C CYS A 159 0.08 -13.79 8.31
N GLU A 160 -0.25 -14.90 9.00
CA GLU A 160 0.59 -16.10 8.96
C GLU A 160 0.55 -16.71 7.57
N SER A 161 1.69 -16.70 6.89
CA SER A 161 1.73 -17.00 5.46
C SER A 161 1.47 -18.47 5.10
N ARG A 162 1.35 -19.39 6.09
CA ARG A 162 1.39 -20.86 5.84
C ARG A 162 0.45 -21.72 6.70
N THR A 163 -0.61 -21.16 7.28
CA THR A 163 -1.53 -21.98 8.09
C THR A 163 -2.62 -22.62 7.22
N GLN A 164 -2.57 -23.94 7.07
CA GLN A 164 -3.57 -24.71 6.31
C GLN A 164 -4.58 -25.45 7.20
N GLN A 165 -4.43 -25.47 8.53
CA GLN A 165 -5.19 -26.36 9.43
C GLN A 165 -5.40 -25.82 10.86
N ALA A 166 -5.53 -24.50 11.06
CA ALA A 166 -5.91 -23.99 12.39
C ALA A 166 -7.37 -24.34 12.69
N GLY A 167 -7.59 -25.19 13.70
CA GLY A 167 -8.93 -25.50 14.21
C GLY A 167 -9.46 -24.48 15.20
N ASP A 168 -8.58 -23.64 15.76
CA ASP A 168 -8.88 -22.63 16.77
C ASP A 168 -7.89 -21.44 16.66
N TRP A 169 -8.34 -20.23 17.00
CA TRP A 169 -7.49 -19.04 16.92
C TRP A 169 -6.32 -19.06 17.92
N HIS A 170 -6.47 -19.76 19.06
CA HIS A 170 -5.44 -19.91 20.08
C HIS A 170 -4.22 -20.69 19.57
N SER A 171 -4.37 -21.53 18.54
CA SER A 171 -3.27 -22.27 17.92
C SER A 171 -2.23 -21.34 17.27
N HIS A 172 -2.58 -20.07 17.03
CA HIS A 172 -1.67 -19.06 16.47
C HIS A 172 -0.83 -18.32 17.53
N ASP A 173 -1.13 -18.50 18.82
CA ASP A 173 -0.32 -17.96 19.93
C ASP A 173 0.13 -19.07 20.89
N PRO A 174 1.11 -19.91 20.48
CA PRO A 174 1.63 -21.01 21.30
C PRO A 174 2.28 -20.55 22.60
N SER A 175 2.58 -19.25 22.74
CA SER A 175 3.22 -18.67 23.92
C SER A 175 2.26 -18.44 25.09
N LEU A 176 0.94 -18.44 24.82
CA LEU A 176 -0.06 -18.31 25.87
C LEU A 176 0.00 -19.48 26.84
N THR A 177 -0.20 -19.18 28.10
CA THR A 177 -0.30 -20.18 29.16
C THR A 177 -1.66 -20.13 29.80
N TRP A 178 -2.27 -21.30 29.97
CA TRP A 178 -3.63 -21.48 30.43
C TRP A 178 -3.66 -22.23 31.74
N ARG A 179 -4.58 -21.85 32.61
CA ARG A 179 -4.84 -22.57 33.86
C ARG A 179 -6.35 -22.71 34.05
N ALA A 180 -6.80 -23.95 34.22
CA ALA A 180 -8.18 -24.25 34.57
C ALA A 180 -8.30 -24.37 36.10
N GLY A 181 -8.82 -23.34 36.76
CA GLY A 181 -8.92 -23.27 38.23
C GLY A 181 -7.56 -23.45 38.91
N ASP A 182 -7.47 -24.40 39.83
CA ASP A 182 -6.22 -24.74 40.55
C ASP A 182 -5.35 -25.77 39.81
N GLY A 183 -5.68 -26.09 38.56
CA GLY A 183 -4.95 -27.04 37.73
C GLY A 183 -3.52 -26.59 37.37
N PRO A 184 -2.73 -27.49 36.76
CA PRO A 184 -1.40 -27.15 36.27
C PRO A 184 -1.48 -26.12 35.13
N LEU A 185 -0.45 -25.28 35.02
CA LEU A 185 -0.28 -24.38 33.90
C LEU A 185 0.04 -25.19 32.64
N GLN A 186 -0.71 -24.97 31.55
CA GLN A 186 -0.51 -25.65 30.27
C GLN A 186 -0.19 -24.61 29.19
N SER A 187 0.67 -24.95 28.24
CA SER A 187 0.91 -24.08 27.08
C SER A 187 -0.26 -24.14 26.11
N GLY A 188 -0.45 -23.07 25.33
CA GLY A 188 -1.42 -23.02 24.25
C GLY A 188 -1.15 -24.13 23.22
N ALA A 189 0.12 -24.41 22.93
CA ALA A 189 0.51 -25.52 22.05
C ALA A 189 0.02 -26.90 22.56
N ALA A 190 0.06 -27.15 23.87
CA ALA A 190 -0.40 -28.42 24.44
C ALA A 190 -1.94 -28.57 24.39
N LEU A 191 -2.67 -27.45 24.51
CA LEU A 191 -4.14 -27.44 24.54
C LEU A 191 -4.78 -27.39 23.15
N PHE A 192 -4.21 -26.58 22.26
CA PHE A 192 -4.82 -26.22 20.97
C PHE A 192 -4.01 -26.71 19.76
N GLY A 193 -2.85 -27.34 20.00
CA GLY A 193 -1.92 -27.71 18.94
C GLY A 193 -1.19 -26.51 18.34
N GLU A 194 -0.25 -26.80 17.43
CA GLU A 194 0.52 -25.80 16.70
C GLU A 194 0.45 -26.12 15.18
N PRO A 195 0.15 -25.15 14.31
CA PRO A 195 0.23 -25.34 12.87
C PRO A 195 1.66 -25.72 12.45
N ALA A 196 1.79 -26.62 11.46
CA ALA A 196 3.09 -26.96 10.89
C ALA A 196 3.74 -25.74 10.24
N ARG A 197 5.06 -25.55 10.46
CA ARG A 197 5.83 -24.39 10.01
C ARG A 197 7.07 -24.83 9.26
N ASP A 198 7.42 -24.08 8.21
CA ASP A 198 8.44 -24.50 7.24
C ASP A 198 9.88 -24.17 7.65
N ASP A 199 10.09 -23.22 8.58
CA ASP A 199 11.41 -22.89 9.15
C ASP A 199 11.33 -22.86 10.69
N PRO A 200 11.87 -23.87 11.40
CA PRO A 200 11.87 -23.90 12.86
C PRO A 200 12.66 -22.75 13.51
N SER A 201 13.60 -22.14 12.78
CA SER A 201 14.40 -21.00 13.23
C SER A 201 13.72 -19.64 12.98
N ARG A 202 12.73 -19.62 12.08
CA ARG A 202 11.88 -18.46 11.78
C ARG A 202 10.43 -18.91 11.62
N PRO A 203 9.78 -19.36 12.71
CA PRO A 203 8.51 -20.08 12.60
C PRO A 203 7.36 -19.21 12.06
N TRP A 204 7.52 -17.89 12.06
CA TRP A 204 6.46 -16.93 11.80
C TRP A 204 6.87 -16.00 10.65
N THR A 205 6.37 -16.25 9.44
CA THR A 205 6.60 -15.38 8.26
C THR A 205 5.41 -14.45 8.05
N TYR A 206 5.53 -13.23 8.57
CA TYR A 206 4.56 -12.12 8.45
C TYR A 206 5.02 -11.00 7.51
N ASP A 207 6.12 -11.25 6.81
CA ASP A 207 6.86 -10.27 6.01
C ASP A 207 6.16 -9.90 4.70
N ARG A 208 5.14 -10.66 4.30
CA ARG A 208 4.47 -10.48 3.00
C ARG A 208 3.01 -10.07 3.08
N LYS A 209 2.37 -10.22 4.24
CA LYS A 209 0.94 -9.94 4.40
C LYS A 209 0.71 -8.49 4.86
N PRO A 210 -0.33 -7.82 4.34
CA PRO A 210 -0.71 -6.48 4.79
C PRO A 210 -0.96 -6.44 6.30
N MET A 211 -0.56 -5.34 6.91
CA MET A 211 -0.98 -5.01 8.27
C MET A 211 -2.49 -4.76 8.28
N VAL A 212 -3.20 -5.42 9.18
CA VAL A 212 -4.65 -5.28 9.37
C VAL A 212 -4.99 -4.78 10.76
N CYS A 213 -6.26 -4.43 10.99
CA CYS A 213 -6.72 -3.81 12.24
C CYS A 213 -5.94 -2.51 12.54
N VAL A 214 -5.74 -1.68 11.53
CA VAL A 214 -5.10 -0.36 11.67
C VAL A 214 -6.19 0.69 11.55
N GLY A 215 -6.31 1.54 12.57
CA GLY A 215 -7.19 2.71 12.52
C GLY A 215 -6.60 3.79 11.63
N TRP A 216 -7.46 4.65 11.06
CA TRP A 216 -7.01 5.77 10.23
C TRP A 216 -5.97 6.68 10.92
N PRO A 217 -6.11 7.05 12.21
CA PRO A 217 -5.09 7.83 12.92
C PRO A 217 -3.73 7.12 13.05
N GLU A 218 -3.71 5.78 13.16
CA GLU A 218 -2.46 5.02 13.25
C GLU A 218 -1.71 5.04 11.91
N ALA A 219 -2.46 5.01 10.80
CA ALA A 219 -1.90 5.12 9.45
C ALA A 219 -1.34 6.54 9.18
N GLU A 220 -2.00 7.59 9.69
CA GLU A 220 -1.44 8.95 9.65
C GLU A 220 -0.16 9.09 10.46
N VAL A 221 -0.11 8.51 11.67
CA VAL A 221 1.10 8.53 12.51
C VAL A 221 2.26 7.85 11.77
N LEU A 222 2.02 6.75 11.06
CA LEU A 222 3.03 6.11 10.22
C LEU A 222 3.52 7.06 9.12
N ALA A 223 2.61 7.73 8.41
CA ALA A 223 2.97 8.67 7.34
C ALA A 223 3.77 9.87 7.88
N GLN A 224 3.35 10.43 9.02
CA GLN A 224 4.08 11.48 9.73
C GLN A 224 5.47 11.01 10.17
N ARG A 225 5.59 9.77 10.64
CA ARG A 225 6.86 9.18 11.08
C ARG A 225 7.87 9.01 9.95
N MET A 226 7.41 8.69 8.74
CA MET A 226 8.27 8.61 7.54
C MET A 226 8.64 9.99 6.98
N SER A 227 7.77 10.99 7.21
CA SER A 227 7.97 12.36 6.71
C SER A 227 9.19 13.05 7.31
N ASN A 228 9.81 13.91 6.51
CA ASN A 228 10.93 14.76 6.91
C ASN A 228 10.85 16.13 6.20
N ALA A 229 11.89 16.97 6.34
CA ALA A 229 11.90 18.32 5.78
C ALA A 229 11.90 18.39 4.24
N ARG A 230 12.22 17.29 3.55
CA ARG A 230 12.31 17.21 2.07
C ARG A 230 11.16 16.45 1.44
N VAL A 231 10.67 15.41 2.12
CA VAL A 231 9.64 14.50 1.60
C VAL A 231 8.54 14.37 2.63
N ARG A 232 7.30 14.57 2.17
CA ARG A 232 6.09 14.34 2.95
C ARG A 232 5.45 13.05 2.46
N TYR A 233 5.14 12.17 3.41
CA TYR A 233 4.33 10.98 3.20
C TYR A 233 2.94 11.24 3.77
N GLU A 234 1.91 10.82 3.05
CA GLU A 234 0.52 10.92 3.47
C GLU A 234 -0.31 9.79 2.90
N LEU A 235 -1.53 9.65 3.41
CA LEU A 235 -2.52 8.76 2.82
C LEU A 235 -3.00 9.40 1.50
N PRO A 236 -3.14 8.61 0.42
CA PRO A 236 -3.65 9.15 -0.83
C PRO A 236 -5.08 9.66 -0.63
N SER A 237 -5.42 10.75 -1.30
CA SER A 237 -6.82 11.08 -1.54
C SER A 237 -7.50 9.96 -2.33
N GLU A 238 -8.82 9.93 -2.30
CA GLU A 238 -9.60 8.94 -3.09
C GLU A 238 -9.27 9.03 -4.58
N ALA A 239 -9.14 10.24 -5.12
CA ALA A 239 -8.77 10.46 -6.52
C ALA A 239 -7.36 9.97 -6.87
N GLU A 240 -6.38 10.17 -5.98
CA GLU A 240 -5.05 9.60 -6.15
C GLU A 240 -5.10 8.06 -6.10
N TRP A 241 -5.87 7.51 -5.17
CA TRP A 241 -5.99 6.06 -5.06
C TRP A 241 -6.65 5.43 -6.30
N GLU A 242 -7.75 6.01 -6.79
CA GLU A 242 -8.46 5.50 -7.97
C GLU A 242 -7.63 5.63 -9.25
N LYS A 243 -6.89 6.74 -9.43
CA LYS A 243 -6.00 6.91 -10.59
C LYS A 243 -4.89 5.86 -10.65
N ALA A 244 -4.43 5.40 -9.49
CA ALA A 244 -3.31 4.47 -9.39
C ALA A 244 -3.71 2.98 -9.48
N ALA A 245 -4.98 2.66 -9.27
CA ALA A 245 -5.51 1.29 -9.20
C ALA A 245 -5.71 0.65 -10.58
#